data_AF-A0A7S2PZE8-F1
#
_entry.id   AF-A0A7S2PZE8-F1
#
_cell.length_a   1.000
_cell.length_b   1.000
_cell.length_c   1.000
_cell.angle_alpha   90.00
_cell.angle_beta   90.00
_cell.angle_gamma   90.00
#
_symmetry.space_group_name_H-M   'P 1'
#
loop_
_entity.id
_entity.type
_entity.pdbx_description
1 polymer ?
#
loop_
_entity_poly.entity_id
_entity_poly.type
_entity_poly.pdbx_seq_one_letter_code
_entity_poly.pdbx_strand_id
1 'polypeptide(L)'
;MMLTLALMTIQLLCTGSEAVRLTSLGSLFEDAALTHKNIDNDPSSSASRPDSSKAADDDASYGFDRSFPIQHDKLLDDGPFDHDERQRFYDAFMDGCRAQENDRQKGLCNQAEADRIATNLMQPSKMKNYTQQGYEKVATPTKLVEALKHFWKTQQHQHKPLKSKFEVGSTYMNHWTYNHLFRMNIDDEKYSSKHLRPLIWDETKPILEKWAGEELSPSSLFGVQIFTGKNVLPHRLDTLPFVINAIIHVVDEVDEPW
;
A
#
# COMPACT_ATOMS: atom_id res chain seq x y z
N MET A 1 25.31 -13.15 -0.68
CA MET A 1 25.09 -11.77 -0.21
C MET A 1 23.59 -11.65 0.08
N MET A 2 23.18 -11.23 1.29
CA MET A 2 21.75 -11.06 1.59
C MET A 2 21.33 -9.66 1.11
N LEU A 3 20.58 -9.61 0.01
CA LEU A 3 19.89 -8.41 -0.47
C LEU A 3 19.06 -7.80 0.66
N THR A 4 19.25 -6.51 0.94
CA THR A 4 18.59 -5.82 2.05
C THR A 4 18.08 -4.46 1.58
N LEU A 5 16.76 -4.28 1.61
CA LEU A 5 16.10 -3.01 1.39
C LEU A 5 15.51 -2.51 2.71
N ALA A 6 15.92 -1.33 3.16
CA ALA A 6 15.47 -0.73 4.41
C ALA A 6 14.59 0.50 4.12
N LEU A 7 13.29 0.39 4.40
CA LEU A 7 12.28 1.43 4.14
C LEU A 7 11.71 1.98 5.44
N MET A 8 11.47 3.29 5.48
CA MET A 8 10.65 3.92 6.52
C MET A 8 9.32 4.38 5.92
N THR A 9 8.21 4.04 6.56
CA THR A 9 6.86 4.40 6.11
C THR A 9 6.23 5.41 7.06
N ILE A 10 5.74 6.51 6.51
CA ILE A 10 5.09 7.60 7.24
C ILE A 10 3.69 7.78 6.66
N GLN A 11 2.67 7.86 7.51
CA GLN A 11 1.29 8.08 7.09
C GLN A 11 0.70 9.33 7.77
N LEU A 12 0.01 10.16 6.99
CA LEU A 12 -0.73 11.32 7.51
C LEU A 12 -2.23 11.28 7.16
N LEU A 13 -2.99 12.08 7.90
CA LEU A 13 -4.43 12.34 7.72
C LEU A 13 -4.64 13.79 7.32
N CYS A 14 -5.68 14.10 6.53
CA CYS A 14 -6.08 15.48 6.27
C CYS A 14 -6.78 16.09 7.49
N THR A 15 -6.46 17.33 7.81
CA THR A 15 -7.18 18.11 8.82
C THR A 15 -8.19 19.03 8.14
N GLY A 16 -9.47 18.64 8.07
CA GLY A 16 -10.50 19.60 7.60
C GLY A 16 -11.75 19.05 6.95
N SER A 17 -11.79 17.80 6.48
CA SER A 17 -13.07 17.13 6.20
C SER A 17 -13.67 16.67 7.52
N GLU A 18 -14.99 16.46 7.62
CA GLU A 18 -15.66 15.75 8.71
C GLU A 18 -15.13 14.31 8.85
N ALA A 19 -13.87 14.18 9.25
CA ALA A 19 -13.21 12.93 9.54
C ALA A 19 -13.85 12.43 10.82
N VAL A 20 -14.82 11.53 10.64
CA VAL A 20 -15.45 10.76 11.70
C VAL A 20 -14.33 10.35 12.67
N ARG A 21 -14.42 10.83 13.91
CA ARG A 21 -13.57 10.37 15.01
C ARG A 21 -13.78 8.86 15.14
N LEU A 22 -12.93 8.07 14.50
CA LEU A 22 -12.92 6.62 14.64
C LEU A 22 -11.87 6.26 15.68
N THR A 23 -12.36 5.91 16.86
CA THR A 23 -11.59 5.26 17.92
C THR A 23 -11.23 3.84 17.46
N SER A 24 -9.93 3.54 17.45
CA SER A 24 -9.29 2.21 17.38
C SER A 24 -9.90 1.14 16.46
N LEU A 25 -9.09 0.71 15.48
CA LEU A 25 -9.03 -0.66 14.94
C LEU A 25 -10.37 -1.34 14.62
N GLY A 26 -10.75 -1.25 13.33
CA GLY A 26 -11.39 -2.34 12.61
C GLY A 26 -12.53 -3.07 13.33
N SER A 27 -13.68 -2.43 13.46
CA SER A 27 -14.96 -3.15 13.35
C SER A 27 -16.05 -2.20 12.89
N LEU A 28 -17.01 -2.77 12.14
CA LEU A 28 -18.34 -2.26 11.78
C LEU A 28 -18.45 -1.41 10.51
N PHE A 29 -18.87 -2.08 9.43
CA PHE A 29 -20.10 -1.67 8.75
C PHE A 29 -21.17 -2.72 9.08
N GLU A 30 -21.96 -2.46 10.12
CA GLU A 30 -23.32 -3.01 10.24
C GLU A 30 -24.28 -2.04 9.53
N ASP A 31 -25.08 -2.63 8.64
CA ASP A 31 -26.41 -2.23 8.18
C ASP A 31 -26.76 -0.75 8.01
N ALA A 32 -26.81 -0.34 6.75
CA ALA A 32 -27.78 0.63 6.28
C ALA A 32 -28.51 0.07 5.05
N ALA A 33 -29.58 -0.67 5.31
CA ALA A 33 -30.63 -0.94 4.35
C ALA A 33 -31.22 0.38 3.84
N LEU A 34 -31.00 0.73 2.57
CA LEU A 34 -31.83 1.70 1.85
C LEU A 34 -32.06 1.25 0.41
N THR A 35 -33.16 0.50 0.28
CA THR A 35 -34.27 0.75 -0.64
C THR A 35 -33.95 0.97 -2.13
N HIS A 36 -34.23 -0.09 -2.90
CA HIS A 36 -34.77 0.00 -4.25
C HIS A 36 -35.84 1.11 -4.34
N LYS A 37 -35.58 2.14 -5.14
CA LYS A 37 -36.62 2.92 -5.80
C LYS A 37 -36.32 3.02 -7.28
N ASN A 38 -37.24 2.45 -8.04
CA ASN A 38 -37.46 2.65 -9.47
C ASN A 38 -37.36 4.13 -9.83
N ILE A 39 -36.62 4.42 -10.90
CA ILE A 39 -36.87 5.60 -11.70
C ILE A 39 -37.17 5.10 -13.12
N ASP A 40 -38.45 5.28 -13.46
CA ASP A 40 -39.03 5.01 -14.76
C ASP A 40 -38.48 5.92 -15.85
N ASN A 41 -38.69 5.43 -17.07
CA ASN A 41 -38.44 6.02 -18.38
C ASN A 41 -38.85 7.49 -18.54
N ASP A 42 -38.01 8.26 -19.23
CA ASP A 42 -38.48 9.33 -20.11
C ASP A 42 -37.61 9.41 -21.39
N PRO A 43 -38.19 9.21 -22.60
CA PRO A 43 -37.47 9.27 -23.86
C PRO A 43 -37.64 10.65 -24.51
N SER A 44 -36.57 11.43 -24.62
CA SER A 44 -36.26 12.31 -25.76
C SER A 44 -35.29 13.42 -25.38
N SER A 45 -34.14 13.47 -26.03
CA SER A 45 -33.73 14.67 -26.77
C SER A 45 -32.47 14.35 -27.58
N SER A 46 -32.71 14.30 -28.89
CA SER A 46 -31.71 14.27 -29.94
C SER A 46 -30.92 15.57 -29.98
N ALA A 47 -29.60 15.49 -29.86
CA ALA A 47 -28.70 16.51 -30.39
C ALA A 47 -27.48 15.83 -31.02
N SER A 48 -27.22 16.23 -32.25
CA SER A 48 -26.39 15.63 -33.29
C SER A 48 -24.88 15.63 -33.02
N ARG A 49 -24.24 14.51 -33.40
CA ARG A 49 -22.78 14.34 -33.58
C ARG A 49 -22.22 15.27 -34.67
N PRO A 50 -20.95 15.68 -34.54
CA PRO A 50 -20.03 15.73 -35.66
C PRO A 50 -19.10 14.51 -35.64
N ASP A 51 -19.13 13.76 -36.73
CA ASP A 51 -18.19 12.69 -37.04
C ASP A 51 -17.01 13.28 -37.82
N SER A 52 -15.78 13.08 -37.35
CA SER A 52 -14.57 13.11 -38.19
C SER A 52 -13.37 12.54 -37.44
N SER A 53 -13.34 11.20 -37.38
CA SER A 53 -12.21 10.38 -37.83
C SER A 53 -10.79 10.98 -37.71
N LYS A 54 -10.11 10.64 -36.60
CA LYS A 54 -8.76 10.04 -36.51
C LYS A 54 -8.29 10.15 -35.05
N ALA A 55 -8.96 9.40 -34.17
CA ALA A 55 -8.29 8.99 -32.93
C ALA A 55 -7.26 7.94 -33.36
N ALA A 56 -6.00 8.20 -33.06
CA ALA A 56 -4.94 7.21 -33.13
C ALA A 56 -5.38 5.96 -32.36
N ASP A 57 -4.89 4.79 -32.78
CA ASP A 57 -4.98 3.54 -32.01
C ASP A 57 -4.60 3.79 -30.54
N ASP A 58 -5.61 3.97 -29.69
CA ASP A 58 -5.48 4.03 -28.25
C ASP A 58 -5.61 2.60 -27.71
N ASP A 59 -4.80 1.69 -28.26
CA ASP A 59 -4.61 0.34 -27.71
C ASP A 59 -3.55 0.37 -26.60
N ALA A 60 -3.83 1.16 -25.57
CA ALA A 60 -3.03 1.25 -24.37
C ALA A 60 -3.92 0.94 -23.15
N SER A 61 -4.46 -0.28 -23.11
CA SER A 61 -4.97 -0.86 -21.86
C SER A 61 -3.79 -1.14 -20.90
N TYR A 62 -3.24 -0.07 -20.33
CA TYR A 62 -2.12 -0.20 -19.41
C TYR A 62 -2.61 -0.77 -18.08
N GLY A 63 -2.17 -2.00 -17.76
CA GLY A 63 -1.67 -2.33 -16.42
C GLY A 63 -2.63 -2.83 -15.33
N PHE A 64 -3.85 -3.26 -15.63
CA PHE A 64 -4.72 -3.89 -14.62
C PHE A 64 -4.58 -5.41 -14.63
N ASP A 65 -4.43 -6.01 -13.44
CA ASP A 65 -4.31 -7.47 -13.26
C ASP A 65 -3.23 -8.15 -14.11
N ARG A 66 -2.11 -7.46 -14.39
CA ARG A 66 -1.04 -7.99 -15.25
C ARG A 66 0.14 -8.59 -14.50
N SER A 67 0.43 -8.19 -13.27
CA SER A 67 1.57 -8.70 -12.50
C SER A 67 1.15 -9.49 -11.26
N PHE A 68 0.02 -9.13 -10.68
CA PHE A 68 -0.64 -9.78 -9.55
C PHE A 68 -2.12 -9.37 -9.58
N PRO A 69 -3.06 -10.18 -9.05
CA PRO A 69 -4.45 -9.77 -8.84
C PRO A 69 -4.60 -8.41 -8.17
N ILE A 70 -5.29 -7.47 -8.79
CA ILE A 70 -5.61 -6.14 -8.24
C ILE A 70 -7.12 -6.00 -8.07
N GLN A 71 -7.88 -6.33 -9.11
CA GLN A 71 -9.33 -6.16 -9.21
C GLN A 71 -10.10 -7.47 -9.23
N HIS A 72 -9.45 -8.56 -9.66
CA HIS A 72 -10.06 -9.88 -9.77
C HIS A 72 -9.13 -10.93 -9.16
N ASP A 73 -9.69 -11.95 -8.53
CA ASP A 73 -8.96 -13.11 -7.98
C ASP A 73 -8.45 -14.06 -9.06
N LYS A 74 -8.81 -13.77 -10.32
CA LYS A 74 -8.29 -14.42 -11.51
C LYS A 74 -7.66 -13.37 -12.40
N LEU A 75 -6.47 -13.67 -12.91
CA LEU A 75 -5.91 -12.91 -14.00
C LEU A 75 -6.77 -13.21 -15.24
N LEU A 76 -7.16 -12.18 -15.99
CA LEU A 76 -8.06 -12.30 -17.14
C LEU A 76 -7.40 -11.84 -18.44
N ASP A 77 -6.07 -11.68 -18.46
CA ASP A 77 -5.37 -11.08 -19.59
C ASP A 77 -4.69 -12.10 -20.51
N ASP A 78 -4.69 -11.76 -21.81
CA ASP A 78 -3.88 -12.35 -22.88
C ASP A 78 -2.59 -11.55 -23.12
N GLY A 79 -2.15 -10.82 -22.07
CA GLY A 79 -1.03 -9.90 -22.13
C GLY A 79 0.30 -10.55 -22.51
N PRO A 80 1.35 -9.75 -22.75
CA PRO A 80 2.66 -10.24 -23.21
C PRO A 80 3.39 -11.12 -22.20
N PHE A 81 2.85 -11.28 -20.99
CA PHE A 81 3.41 -12.11 -19.93
C PHE A 81 2.64 -13.42 -19.84
N ASP A 82 3.31 -14.54 -19.53
CA ASP A 82 2.67 -15.85 -19.41
C ASP A 82 1.57 -15.80 -18.34
N HIS A 83 0.31 -15.86 -18.80
CA HIS A 83 -0.87 -15.84 -17.95
C HIS A 83 -0.86 -16.99 -16.95
N ASP A 84 -0.55 -18.20 -17.41
CA ASP A 84 -0.62 -19.39 -16.58
C ASP A 84 0.49 -19.38 -15.54
N GLU A 85 1.68 -18.85 -15.87
CA GLU A 85 2.75 -18.66 -14.90
C GLU A 85 2.34 -17.71 -13.77
N ARG A 86 1.73 -16.57 -14.12
CA ARG A 86 1.30 -15.58 -13.15
C ARG A 86 0.14 -16.08 -12.28
N GLN A 87 -0.82 -16.78 -12.87
CA GLN A 87 -1.91 -17.40 -12.11
C GLN A 87 -1.36 -18.48 -11.17
N ARG A 88 -0.45 -19.34 -11.65
CA ARG A 88 0.24 -20.33 -10.78
C ARG A 88 0.99 -19.67 -9.64
N PHE A 89 1.66 -18.53 -9.89
CA PHE A 89 2.35 -17.77 -8.85
C PHE A 89 1.37 -17.24 -7.79
N TYR A 90 0.24 -16.67 -8.22
CA TYR A 90 -0.80 -16.20 -7.32
C TYR A 90 -1.43 -17.34 -6.51
N ASP A 91 -1.77 -18.45 -7.16
CA ASP A 91 -2.34 -19.62 -6.50
C ASP A 91 -1.36 -20.17 -5.46
N ALA A 92 -0.07 -20.27 -5.81
CA ALA A 92 0.98 -20.68 -4.88
C ALA A 92 1.14 -19.70 -3.69
N PHE A 93 0.95 -18.40 -3.91
CA PHE A 93 0.91 -17.41 -2.84
C PHE A 93 -0.27 -17.68 -1.90
N MET A 94 -1.48 -17.84 -2.43
CA MET A 94 -2.68 -18.08 -1.61
C MET A 94 -2.63 -19.42 -0.88
N ASP A 95 -2.13 -20.46 -1.52
CA ASP A 95 -1.95 -21.77 -0.90
C ASP A 95 -0.88 -21.73 0.19
N GLY A 96 0.16 -20.91 0.01
CA GLY A 96 1.16 -20.65 1.04
C GLY A 96 0.56 -20.06 2.32
N CYS A 97 -0.36 -19.09 2.19
CA CYS A 97 -1.11 -18.57 3.34
C CYS A 97 -1.93 -19.69 4.01
N ARG A 98 -2.77 -20.39 3.22
CA ARG A 98 -3.65 -21.45 3.74
C ARG A 98 -2.90 -22.60 4.42
N ALA A 99 -1.68 -22.90 3.97
CA ALA A 99 -0.87 -23.98 4.52
C ALA A 99 -0.33 -23.67 5.93
N GLN A 100 -0.25 -22.41 6.34
CA GLN A 100 0.12 -22.04 7.72
C GLN A 100 -1.04 -22.14 8.71
N GLU A 101 -2.26 -22.16 8.20
CA GLU A 101 -3.46 -22.05 9.00
C GLU A 101 -4.12 -23.41 9.23
N ASN A 102 -4.74 -23.58 10.40
CA ASN A 102 -5.58 -24.76 10.61
C ASN A 102 -6.85 -24.69 9.74
N ASP A 103 -7.56 -25.81 9.62
CA ASP A 103 -8.73 -25.91 8.72
C ASP A 103 -9.83 -24.90 9.02
N ARG A 104 -9.95 -24.42 10.27
CA ARG A 104 -10.92 -23.38 10.65
C ARG A 104 -10.47 -21.97 10.25
N GLN A 105 -9.17 -21.76 10.07
CA GLN A 105 -8.56 -20.46 9.82
C GLN A 105 -8.18 -20.24 8.35
N LYS A 106 -8.13 -21.30 7.51
CA LYS A 106 -7.88 -21.16 6.06
C LYS A 106 -8.80 -20.17 5.36
N GLY A 107 -10.05 -20.07 5.80
CA GLY A 107 -11.02 -19.10 5.27
C GLY A 107 -10.59 -17.64 5.48
N LEU A 108 -9.79 -17.34 6.50
CA LEU A 108 -9.30 -15.99 6.80
C LEU A 108 -8.34 -15.49 5.72
N CYS A 109 -7.50 -16.36 5.14
CA CYS A 109 -6.66 -16.01 3.99
C CYS A 109 -7.51 -15.53 2.80
N ASN A 110 -8.59 -16.26 2.51
CA ASN A 110 -9.48 -15.92 1.40
C ASN A 110 -10.25 -14.62 1.67
N GLN A 111 -10.69 -14.40 2.91
CA GLN A 111 -11.37 -13.17 3.31
C GLN A 111 -10.44 -11.97 3.21
N ALA A 112 -9.22 -12.06 3.76
CA ALA A 112 -8.23 -10.97 3.70
C ALA A 112 -7.90 -10.57 2.26
N GLU A 113 -7.82 -11.56 1.36
CA GLU A 113 -7.57 -11.33 -0.05
C GLU A 113 -8.78 -10.72 -0.78
N ALA A 114 -9.98 -11.20 -0.50
CA ALA A 114 -11.22 -10.62 -1.02
C ALA A 114 -11.37 -9.15 -0.57
N ASP A 115 -11.06 -8.85 0.69
CA ASP A 115 -11.10 -7.50 1.23
C ASP A 115 -10.08 -6.57 0.56
N ARG A 116 -8.86 -7.08 0.28
CA ARG A 116 -7.83 -6.35 -0.47
C ARG A 116 -8.32 -5.99 -1.87
N ILE A 117 -8.86 -6.96 -2.60
CA ILE A 117 -9.38 -6.76 -3.97
C ILE A 117 -10.57 -5.78 -3.95
N ALA A 118 -11.51 -5.96 -3.02
CA ALA A 118 -12.66 -5.07 -2.87
C ALA A 118 -12.22 -3.63 -2.55
N THR A 119 -11.20 -3.44 -1.72
CA THR A 119 -10.65 -2.12 -1.41
C THR A 119 -10.01 -1.48 -2.64
N ASN A 120 -9.20 -2.24 -3.39
CA ASN A 120 -8.57 -1.78 -4.62
C ASN A 120 -9.59 -1.35 -5.68
N LEU A 121 -10.75 -2.02 -5.75
CA LEU A 121 -11.85 -1.64 -6.64
C LEU A 121 -12.61 -0.40 -6.15
N MET A 122 -13.02 -0.39 -4.89
CA MET A 122 -13.95 0.60 -4.38
C MET A 122 -13.28 1.95 -4.10
N GLN A 123 -12.13 1.96 -3.45
CA GLN A 123 -11.54 3.19 -2.93
C GLN A 123 -11.20 4.18 -4.04
N PRO A 124 -10.60 3.78 -5.19
CA PRO A 124 -10.30 4.74 -6.25
C PRO A 124 -11.53 5.44 -6.82
N SER A 125 -12.64 4.72 -6.98
CA SER A 125 -13.89 5.31 -7.46
C SER A 125 -14.46 6.39 -6.51
N LYS A 126 -14.07 6.37 -5.24
CA LYS A 126 -14.57 7.28 -4.18
C LYS A 126 -13.67 8.48 -3.95
N MET A 127 -12.45 8.46 -4.48
CA MET A 127 -11.47 9.53 -4.31
C MET A 127 -11.66 10.59 -5.39
N LYS A 128 -11.84 11.85 -4.98
CA LYS A 128 -12.15 12.97 -5.90
C LYS A 128 -10.93 13.80 -6.28
N ASN A 129 -9.86 13.74 -5.48
CA ASN A 129 -8.71 14.63 -5.58
C ASN A 129 -7.42 13.84 -5.87
N TYR A 130 -7.42 13.04 -6.94
CA TYR A 130 -6.19 12.39 -7.39
C TYR A 130 -5.26 13.38 -8.07
N THR A 131 -3.98 13.30 -7.74
CA THR A 131 -2.95 13.82 -8.64
C THR A 131 -2.91 12.94 -9.89
N GLN A 132 -2.45 13.48 -11.03
CA GLN A 132 -2.43 12.75 -12.29
C GLN A 132 -1.71 11.40 -12.21
N GLN A 133 -0.68 11.29 -11.36
CA GLN A 133 0.16 10.09 -11.25
C GLN A 133 -0.07 9.28 -9.96
N GLY A 134 -0.68 9.86 -8.93
CA GLY A 134 -0.91 9.20 -7.64
C GLY A 134 0.32 9.03 -6.75
N TYR A 135 1.52 9.41 -7.21
CA TYR A 135 2.76 9.43 -6.43
C TYR A 135 3.69 10.56 -6.89
N GLU A 136 4.66 10.93 -6.06
CA GLU A 136 5.76 11.83 -6.42
C GLU A 136 7.09 11.28 -5.88
N LYS A 137 8.13 11.28 -6.71
CA LYS A 137 9.50 10.93 -6.30
C LYS A 137 10.29 12.20 -6.04
N VAL A 138 10.72 12.40 -4.80
CA VAL A 138 11.47 13.58 -4.37
C VAL A 138 12.77 13.19 -3.68
N ALA A 139 13.78 14.06 -3.76
CA ALA A 139 15.01 13.87 -3.01
C ALA A 139 14.75 14.06 -1.50
N THR A 140 15.19 13.11 -0.68
CA THR A 140 15.09 13.22 0.78
C THR A 140 16.00 14.37 1.28
N PRO A 141 15.53 15.23 2.19
CA PRO A 141 16.37 16.26 2.80
C PRO A 141 17.66 15.67 3.38
N THR A 142 18.80 16.32 3.10
CA THR A 142 20.14 15.84 3.50
C THR A 142 20.21 15.51 4.99
N LYS A 143 19.69 16.42 5.82
CA LYS A 143 19.63 16.28 7.27
C LYS A 143 18.85 15.04 7.71
N LEU A 144 17.73 14.74 7.03
CA LEU A 144 16.90 13.57 7.33
C LEU A 144 17.59 12.27 6.91
N VAL A 145 18.12 12.18 5.68
CA VAL A 145 18.77 10.95 5.19
C VAL A 145 20.04 10.63 5.99
N GLU A 146 20.80 11.64 6.41
CA GLU A 146 21.98 11.45 7.28
C GLU A 146 21.57 10.91 8.66
N ALA A 147 20.53 11.46 9.27
CA ALA A 147 20.02 10.99 10.56
C ALA A 147 19.51 9.54 10.48
N LEU A 148 18.80 9.18 9.41
CA LEU A 148 18.31 7.82 9.18
C LEU A 148 19.44 6.82 8.93
N LYS A 149 20.45 7.19 8.14
CA LYS A 149 21.66 6.38 7.92
C LYS A 149 22.47 6.20 9.20
N HIS A 150 22.60 7.25 10.01
CA HIS A 150 23.25 7.17 11.31
C HIS A 150 22.49 6.23 12.24
N PHE A 151 21.17 6.38 12.34
CA PHE A 151 20.31 5.48 13.09
C PHE A 151 20.50 4.03 12.65
N TRP A 152 20.40 3.75 11.35
CA TRP A 152 20.57 2.42 10.79
C TRP A 152 21.91 1.77 11.20
N LYS A 153 23.03 2.47 10.98
CA LYS A 153 24.37 1.97 11.31
C LYS A 153 24.52 1.69 12.81
N THR A 154 24.11 2.63 13.65
CA THR A 154 24.19 2.49 15.10
C THR A 154 23.37 1.28 15.58
N GLN A 155 22.16 1.12 15.07
CA GLN A 155 21.26 0.06 15.52
C GLN A 155 21.64 -1.32 14.99
N GLN A 156 22.13 -1.44 13.75
CA GLN A 156 22.64 -2.71 13.23
C GLN A 156 23.76 -3.31 14.09
N HIS A 157 24.65 -2.47 14.63
CA HIS A 157 25.74 -2.95 15.48
C HIS A 157 25.30 -3.31 16.90
N GLN A 158 24.32 -2.60 17.44
CA GLN A 158 23.91 -2.76 18.84
C GLN A 158 22.87 -3.87 19.01
N HIS A 159 21.98 -4.05 18.03
CA HIS A 159 20.75 -4.80 18.22
C HIS A 159 20.35 -5.61 17.00
N LYS A 160 19.86 -6.84 17.25
CA LYS A 160 19.22 -7.64 16.21
C LYS A 160 17.84 -7.05 15.87
N PRO A 161 17.52 -6.81 14.59
CA PRO A 161 16.19 -6.41 14.16
C PRO A 161 15.10 -7.35 14.68
N LEU A 162 13.92 -6.81 14.99
CA LEU A 162 12.79 -7.61 15.45
C LEU A 162 12.09 -8.23 14.24
N LYS A 163 11.70 -9.50 14.32
CA LYS A 163 10.82 -10.11 13.32
C LYS A 163 9.45 -9.46 13.39
N SER A 164 8.89 -9.08 12.24
CA SER A 164 7.50 -8.65 12.15
C SER A 164 6.57 -9.80 12.51
N LYS A 165 5.45 -9.46 13.15
CA LYS A 165 4.36 -10.39 13.43
C LYS A 165 3.22 -10.06 12.49
N PHE A 166 2.61 -11.10 11.95
CA PHE A 166 1.46 -10.99 11.07
C PHE A 166 0.24 -11.61 11.75
N GLU A 167 -0.92 -11.06 11.43
CA GLU A 167 -2.20 -11.62 11.87
C GLU A 167 -2.45 -12.95 11.16
N VAL A 168 -3.22 -13.81 11.82
CA VAL A 168 -3.70 -15.08 11.28
C VAL A 168 -4.46 -14.81 9.97
N GLY A 169 -4.11 -15.52 8.91
CA GLY A 169 -4.71 -15.34 7.59
C GLY A 169 -4.27 -14.08 6.84
N SER A 170 -3.26 -13.34 7.32
CA SER A 170 -2.80 -12.13 6.64
C SER A 170 -2.17 -12.46 5.28
N THR A 171 -2.70 -11.85 4.22
CA THR A 171 -2.11 -11.86 2.87
C THR A 171 -1.28 -10.60 2.59
N TYR A 172 -0.84 -9.88 3.63
CA TYR A 172 -0.05 -8.64 3.50
C TYR A 172 1.22 -8.85 2.66
N MET A 173 1.85 -9.99 2.83
CA MET A 173 3.00 -10.46 2.07
C MET A 173 3.14 -11.98 2.23
N ASN A 174 4.08 -12.61 1.53
CA ASN A 174 4.40 -14.04 1.66
C ASN A 174 5.23 -14.37 2.93
N HIS A 175 4.74 -13.92 4.09
CA HIS A 175 5.46 -14.02 5.38
C HIS A 175 5.67 -15.46 5.87
N TRP A 176 4.93 -16.43 5.32
CA TRP A 176 5.05 -17.85 5.63
C TRP A 176 6.31 -18.51 5.05
N THR A 177 6.73 -18.13 3.85
CA THR A 177 7.93 -18.69 3.21
C THR A 177 9.18 -17.92 3.65
N TYR A 178 9.05 -16.61 3.82
CA TYR A 178 10.15 -15.71 4.10
C TYR A 178 9.77 -14.77 5.25
N ASN A 179 9.77 -15.28 6.48
CA ASN A 179 9.53 -14.47 7.69
C ASN A 179 10.76 -13.62 8.07
N HIS A 180 11.25 -12.87 7.09
CA HIS A 180 12.42 -12.01 7.16
C HIS A 180 12.04 -10.53 6.94
N LEU A 181 10.75 -10.18 7.05
CA LEU A 181 10.41 -8.79 7.31
C LEU A 181 10.86 -8.49 8.74
N PHE A 182 11.93 -7.72 8.85
CA PHE A 182 12.36 -7.21 10.14
C PHE A 182 11.95 -5.76 10.30
N ARG A 183 11.83 -5.33 11.55
CA ARG A 183 11.53 -3.95 11.90
C ARG A 183 12.48 -3.45 12.98
N MET A 184 12.91 -2.21 12.82
CA MET A 184 13.53 -1.41 13.87
C MET A 184 12.56 -0.29 14.22
N ASN A 185 11.92 -0.36 15.38
CA ASN A 185 11.01 0.69 15.81
C ASN A 185 11.82 1.88 16.32
N ILE A 186 11.55 3.09 15.81
CA ILE A 186 12.27 4.29 16.23
C ILE A 186 11.90 4.74 17.66
N ASP A 187 10.74 4.29 18.16
CA ASP A 187 10.20 4.64 19.48
C ASP A 187 10.46 3.58 20.55
N ASP A 188 10.99 2.42 20.18
CA ASP A 188 11.31 1.37 21.16
C ASP A 188 12.52 1.86 21.99
N GLU A 189 12.43 1.77 23.32
CA GLU A 189 13.45 2.22 24.27
C GLU A 189 14.84 1.69 23.92
N LYS A 190 14.89 0.47 23.37
CA LYS A 190 16.10 -0.19 22.90
C LYS A 190 16.77 0.54 21.73
N TYR A 191 16.00 1.24 20.90
CA TYR A 191 16.47 1.94 19.69
C TYR A 191 16.30 3.46 19.77
N SER A 192 15.73 3.97 20.87
CA SER A 192 15.24 5.35 21.02
C SER A 192 16.32 6.38 20.68
N SER A 193 16.16 7.04 19.54
CA SER A 193 16.71 8.37 19.28
C SER A 193 15.60 9.37 19.54
N LYS A 194 15.58 9.98 20.75
CA LYS A 194 14.54 10.94 21.18
C LYS A 194 14.34 12.10 20.21
N HIS A 195 15.32 12.36 19.33
CA HIS A 195 15.31 13.43 18.37
C HIS A 195 14.96 13.00 16.94
N LEU A 196 14.95 11.68 16.64
CA LEU A 196 14.72 11.20 15.28
C LEU A 196 13.25 11.35 14.85
N ARG A 197 12.29 11.00 15.72
CA ARG A 197 10.86 11.12 15.40
C ARG A 197 10.44 12.56 15.11
N PRO A 198 10.75 13.56 15.98
CA PRO A 198 10.45 14.96 15.66
C PRO A 198 11.13 15.42 14.37
N LEU A 199 12.40 15.05 14.16
CA LEU A 199 13.13 15.40 12.94
C LEU A 199 12.44 14.85 11.68
N ILE A 200 12.00 13.59 11.70
CA ILE A 200 11.27 13.00 10.56
C ILE A 200 10.04 13.85 10.25
N TRP A 201 9.21 14.15 11.24
CA TRP A 201 8.01 14.94 11.03
C TRP A 201 8.30 16.36 10.53
N ASP A 202 9.26 17.04 11.13
CA ASP A 202 9.64 18.41 10.78
C ASP A 202 10.14 18.51 9.32
N GLU A 203 10.88 17.51 8.87
CA GLU A 203 11.46 17.50 7.52
C GLU A 203 10.48 16.98 6.46
N THR A 204 9.57 16.05 6.79
CA THR A 204 8.64 15.46 5.79
C THR A 204 7.32 16.19 5.67
N LYS A 205 6.77 16.71 6.79
CA LYS A 205 5.42 17.31 6.78
C LYS A 205 5.30 18.45 5.74
N PRO A 206 6.24 19.43 5.65
CA PRO A 206 6.12 20.51 4.67
C PRO A 206 6.15 20.03 3.21
N ILE A 207 6.87 18.93 2.93
CA ILE A 207 6.95 18.34 1.59
C ILE A 207 5.60 17.71 1.23
N LEU A 208 5.02 16.96 2.15
CA LEU A 208 3.76 16.23 1.95
C LEU A 208 2.57 17.20 1.87
N GLU A 209 2.53 18.24 2.69
CA GLU A 209 1.51 19.29 2.62
C GLU A 209 1.60 20.08 1.31
N LYS A 210 2.83 20.37 0.85
CA LYS A 210 3.03 21.02 -0.46
C LYS A 210 2.51 20.16 -1.60
N TRP A 211 2.73 18.85 -1.55
CA TRP A 211 2.23 17.93 -2.59
C TRP A 211 0.71 17.73 -2.52
N ALA A 212 0.16 17.56 -1.31
CA ALA A 212 -1.26 17.37 -1.09
C ALA A 212 -2.08 18.64 -1.34
N GLY A 213 -1.49 19.82 -1.16
CA GLY A 213 -2.18 21.11 -1.23
C GLY A 213 -3.09 21.38 -0.02
N GLU A 214 -2.96 20.60 1.06
CA GLU A 214 -3.82 20.61 2.24
C GLU A 214 -2.97 20.50 3.51
N GLU A 215 -3.53 20.95 4.64
CA GLU A 215 -2.90 20.74 5.95
C GLU A 215 -3.05 19.27 6.38
N LEU A 216 -1.96 18.71 6.91
CA LEU A 216 -1.87 17.31 7.28
C LEU A 216 -1.56 17.14 8.78
N SER A 217 -2.22 16.16 9.40
CA SER A 217 -1.92 15.67 10.74
C SER A 217 -1.09 14.40 10.69
N PRO A 218 0.05 14.35 11.40
CA PRO A 218 0.79 13.11 11.63
C PRO A 218 -0.12 12.01 12.18
N SER A 219 -0.07 10.81 11.59
CA SER A 219 -0.91 9.70 12.01
C SER A 219 -0.10 8.53 12.53
N SER A 220 0.66 7.90 11.64
CA SER A 220 1.49 6.77 11.95
C SER A 220 2.88 6.98 11.37
N LEU A 221 3.87 6.51 12.10
CA LEU A 221 5.25 6.45 11.63
C LEU A 221 5.74 5.07 11.99
N PHE A 222 5.92 4.26 10.97
CA PHE A 222 6.54 2.96 11.11
C PHE A 222 8.05 3.14 11.04
N GLY A 223 8.77 2.53 11.99
CA GLY A 223 10.22 2.53 11.93
C GLY A 223 10.78 1.82 10.70
N VAL A 224 12.08 1.55 10.69
CA VAL A 224 12.73 0.98 9.51
C VAL A 224 12.31 -0.48 9.31
N GLN A 225 11.59 -0.76 8.24
CA GLN A 225 11.24 -2.08 7.74
C GLN A 225 12.34 -2.60 6.82
N ILE A 226 12.74 -3.85 7.02
CA ILE A 226 13.86 -4.47 6.32
C ILE A 226 13.30 -5.63 5.51
N PHE A 227 13.34 -5.48 4.19
CA PHE A 227 12.96 -6.51 3.25
C PHE A 227 14.21 -7.25 2.79
N THR A 228 14.21 -8.56 2.98
CA THR A 228 15.18 -9.45 2.35
C THR A 228 14.65 -9.95 1.01
N GLY A 229 15.52 -10.51 0.16
CA GLY A 229 15.10 -11.05 -1.14
C GLY A 229 13.94 -12.05 -1.06
N LYS A 230 13.13 -12.10 -2.13
CA LYS A 230 11.95 -12.98 -2.35
C LYS A 230 10.67 -12.64 -1.57
N ASN A 231 10.67 -11.54 -0.82
CA ASN A 231 9.44 -10.98 -0.27
C ASN A 231 8.56 -10.43 -1.40
N VAL A 232 7.28 -10.77 -1.38
CA VAL A 232 6.27 -10.33 -2.35
C VAL A 232 5.26 -9.48 -1.60
N LEU A 233 5.10 -8.24 -2.05
CA LEU A 233 4.08 -7.31 -1.55
C LEU A 233 2.97 -7.22 -2.61
N PRO A 234 1.79 -7.80 -2.37
CA PRO A 234 0.64 -7.63 -3.26
C PRO A 234 0.27 -6.15 -3.41
N HIS A 235 -0.15 -5.77 -4.62
CA HIS A 235 -0.67 -4.43 -4.88
C HIS A 235 -1.84 -4.13 -3.94
N ARG A 236 -1.72 -3.06 -3.17
CA ARG A 236 -2.71 -2.70 -2.17
C ARG A 236 -2.78 -1.19 -2.04
N LEU A 237 -3.97 -0.71 -1.73
CA LEU A 237 -4.17 0.64 -1.25
C LEU A 237 -3.99 0.69 0.26
N ASP A 238 -3.56 1.86 0.74
CA ASP A 238 -3.63 2.16 2.15
C ASP A 238 -5.08 2.46 2.55
N THR A 239 -5.47 1.88 3.68
CA THR A 239 -6.84 1.98 4.17
C THR A 239 -7.12 3.39 4.68
N LEU A 240 -8.35 3.85 4.45
CA LEU A 240 -8.83 5.06 5.10
C LEU A 240 -8.71 4.93 6.64
N PRO A 241 -8.44 6.03 7.36
CA PRO A 241 -8.43 7.41 6.89
C PRO A 241 -7.06 7.91 6.37
N PHE A 242 -6.06 7.06 6.18
CA PHE A 242 -4.76 7.48 5.65
C PHE A 242 -4.89 7.98 4.22
N VAL A 243 -4.46 9.22 3.98
CA VAL A 243 -4.62 9.90 2.67
C VAL A 243 -3.29 10.05 1.92
N ILE A 244 -2.15 9.97 2.64
CA ILE A 244 -0.84 10.22 2.05
C ILE A 244 0.28 9.41 2.71
N ASN A 245 0.80 8.49 1.89
CA ASN A 245 2.01 7.69 1.97
C ASN A 245 3.35 8.45 1.80
N ALA A 246 4.31 8.36 2.71
CA ALA A 246 5.72 8.59 2.35
C ALA A 246 6.57 7.34 2.65
N ILE A 247 7.35 6.92 1.65
CA ILE A 247 8.34 5.83 1.76
C ILE A 247 9.72 6.44 1.59
N ILE A 248 10.58 6.27 2.59
CA ILE A 248 11.96 6.77 2.58
C ILE A 248 12.91 5.59 2.50
N HIS A 249 13.75 5.59 1.47
CA HIS A 249 14.83 4.64 1.30
C HIS A 249 15.98 5.00 2.25
N VAL A 250 16.28 4.12 3.21
CA VAL A 250 17.32 4.35 4.21
C VAL A 250 18.65 3.76 3.75
N VAL A 251 18.61 2.50 3.30
CA VAL A 251 19.74 1.75 2.73
C VAL A 251 19.19 0.83 1.64
N ASP A 252 19.84 0.90 0.48
CA ASP A 252 19.55 0.09 -0.70
C ASP A 252 20.77 -0.77 -1.02
N GLU A 253 20.78 -2.02 -0.55
CA GLU A 253 21.74 -3.05 -0.94
C GLU A 253 21.04 -4.01 -1.90
N VAL A 254 20.82 -3.52 -3.12
CA VAL A 254 20.13 -4.23 -4.20
C VAL A 254 21.12 -4.64 -5.29
N ASP A 255 20.87 -5.79 -5.93
CA ASP A 255 21.73 -6.33 -7.00
C ASP A 255 21.56 -5.54 -8.32
N GLU A 256 20.45 -4.81 -8.46
CA GLU A 256 20.12 -4.02 -9.65
C GLU A 256 19.94 -2.54 -9.28
N PRO A 257 20.51 -1.59 -10.04
CA PRO A 257 20.28 -0.17 -9.85
C PRO A 257 18.82 0.20 -10.16
N TRP A 258 18.30 1.16 -9.38
CA TRP A 258 16.97 1.75 -9.53
C TRP A 258 16.86 2.72 -10.71
#